data_AF-A0A949CW01-F1
#
_entry.id   AF-A0A949CW01-F1
#
_cell.length_a   1.000
_cell.length_b   1.000
_cell.length_c   1.000
_cell.angle_alpha   90.00
_cell.angle_beta   90.00
_cell.angle_gamma   90.00
#
_symmetry.space_group_name_H-M   'P 1'
#
loop_
_entity.id
_entity.type
_entity.pdbx_description
1 polymer ?
#
loop_
_entity_poly.entity_id
_entity_poly.type
_entity_poly.pdbx_seq_one_letter_code
_entity_poly.pdbx_strand_id
1 'polypeptide(L)' 'MKPGLYANIHAKRKRIEAGSKEKMRKPGSAGAPTAKAFKEAAKTAKGKKK' A
#
# COMPACT_ATOMS: atom_id res chain seq x y z
N MET A 1 -5.37 1.51 15.72
CA MET A 1 -4.83 0.44 14.86
C MET A 1 -4.15 1.09 13.65
N LYS A 2 -2.87 0.77 13.37
CA LYS A 2 -2.18 1.35 12.21
C LYS A 2 -2.74 0.72 10.92
N PRO A 3 -3.07 1.50 9.86
CA PRO A 3 -3.59 0.93 8.62
C PRO A 3 -2.59 -0.03 7.97
N GLY A 4 -3.09 -1.14 7.43
CA GLY A 4 -2.27 -2.11 6.71
C GLY A 4 -1.68 -1.57 5.41
N LEU A 5 -0.72 -2.30 4.83
CA LEU A 5 -0.01 -1.90 3.62
C LEU A 5 -0.95 -1.53 2.46
N TYR A 6 -1.94 -2.38 2.18
CA TYR A 6 -2.90 -2.15 1.10
C TYR A 6 -3.80 -0.94 1.34
N ALA A 7 -4.17 -0.66 2.59
CA ALA A 7 -4.96 0.53 2.93
C ALA A 7 -4.17 1.81 2.61
N ASN A 8 -2.88 1.84 2.95
CA ASN A 8 -2.00 2.96 2.65
C ASN A 8 -1.79 3.14 1.13
N ILE A 9 -1.63 2.03 0.39
CA ILE A 9 -1.54 2.04 -1.07
C ILE A 9 -2.81 2.62 -1.69
N HIS A 10 -4.00 2.18 -1.23
CA HIS A 10 -5.28 2.72 -1.71
C HIS A 10 -5.45 4.20 -1.39
N ALA A 11 -5.14 4.62 -0.15
CA ALA A 11 -5.23 6.01 0.24
C ALA A 11 -4.33 6.90 -0.63
N LYS A 12 -3.11 6.44 -0.95
CA LYS A 12 -2.22 7.16 -1.86
C LYS A 12 -2.78 7.22 -3.27
N ARG A 13 -3.30 6.11 -3.82
CA ARG A 13 -3.94 6.10 -5.14
C ARG A 13 -5.08 7.12 -5.23
N LYS A 14 -5.93 7.18 -4.21
CA LYS A 14 -7.02 8.17 -4.13
C LYS A 14 -6.51 9.61 -4.11
N ARG A 15 -5.43 9.91 -3.39
CA ARG A 15 -4.84 11.26 -3.38
C ARG A 15 -4.28 11.65 -4.76
N ILE A 16 -3.62 10.70 -5.44
CA ILE A 16 -3.11 10.91 -6.80
C ILE A 16 -4.27 11.18 -7.77
N GLU A 17 -5.33 10.39 -7.69
CA GLU A 17 -6.55 10.55 -8.49
C GLU A 17 -7.25 11.90 -8.22
N ALA A 18 -7.27 12.34 -6.96
CA ALA A 18 -7.76 13.66 -6.56
C ALA A 18 -6.85 14.83 -6.97
N GLY A 19 -5.72 14.59 -7.65
CA GLY A 19 -4.86 15.63 -8.18
C GLY A 19 -3.75 16.12 -7.24
N SER A 20 -3.32 15.31 -6.26
CA SER A 20 -2.27 15.69 -5.30
C SER A 20 -0.88 15.92 -5.90
N LYS A 21 -0.69 15.76 -7.21
CA LYS A 21 0.60 15.78 -7.94
C LYS A 21 1.63 14.76 -7.44
N GLU A 22 1.26 13.89 -6.50
CA GLU A 22 2.10 12.77 -6.07
C GLU A 22 2.18 11.69 -7.16
N LYS A 23 3.24 10.88 -7.12
CA LYS A 23 3.35 9.67 -7.95
C LYS A 23 3.62 8.45 -7.09
N MET A 24 3.20 7.28 -7.58
CA MET A 24 3.61 6.03 -6.98
C MET A 24 5.12 5.85 -7.18
N ARG A 25 5.84 5.46 -6.14
CA ARG A 25 7.27 5.21 -6.25
C ARG A 25 7.50 3.95 -7.09
N LYS A 26 8.53 3.95 -7.93
CA LYS A 26 8.90 2.80 -8.74
C LYS A 26 9.29 1.63 -7.82
N PRO A 27 8.90 0.39 -8.12
CA PRO A 27 9.40 -0.77 -7.39
C PRO A 27 10.94 -0.75 -7.32
N GLY A 28 11.50 -1.04 -6.14
CA GLY A 28 12.95 -1.02 -5.92
C GLY A 28 13.57 0.36 -5.65
N SER A 29 12.82 1.46 -5.77
CA SER A 29 13.32 2.78 -5.35
C SER A 29 13.27 2.97 -3.83
N ALA A 30 14.16 3.81 -3.31
CA ALA A 30 14.18 4.14 -1.89
C ALA A 30 12.82 4.67 -1.43
N GLY A 31 12.26 4.06 -0.38
CA GLY A 31 10.95 4.41 0.17
C GLY A 31 9.73 3.86 -0.61
N ALA A 32 9.94 2.99 -1.60
CA ALA A 32 8.87 2.15 -2.15
C ALA A 32 8.56 0.97 -1.21
N PRO A 33 7.33 0.44 -1.19
CA PRO A 33 7.04 -0.82 -0.52
C PRO A 33 7.93 -1.94 -1.05
N THR A 34 8.54 -2.70 -0.14
CA THR A 34 9.43 -3.81 -0.49
C THR A 34 8.65 -5.08 -0.76
N ALA A 35 9.24 -6.02 -1.52
CA ALA A 35 8.64 -7.34 -1.73
C ALA A 35 8.36 -8.07 -0.39
N LYS A 36 9.22 -7.88 0.62
CA LYS A 36 9.00 -8.41 1.97
C LYS A 36 7.74 -7.85 2.61
N ALA A 37 7.51 -6.54 2.51
CA ALA A 37 6.30 -5.90 3.05
C ALA A 37 5.01 -6.46 2.42
N PHE A 38 5.02 -6.76 1.11
CA PHE A 38 3.89 -7.41 0.45
C PHE A 38 3.66 -8.85 0.95
N LYS A 39 4.73 -9.62 1.16
CA LYS A 39 4.65 -10.98 1.74
C LYS A 39 4.09 -10.96 3.16
N GLU A 40 4.51 -10.00 4.00
CA GLU A 40 4.01 -9.85 5.37
C GLU A 40 2.56 -9.38 5.40
N ALA A 41 2.19 -8.43 4.52
CA ALA A 41 0.81 -7.97 4.40
C ALA A 41 -0.14 -9.12 3.99
N ALA A 42 0.30 -10.04 3.13
CA ALA A 42 -0.50 -11.20 2.74
C ALA A 42 -0.78 -12.15 3.92
N LYS A 43 0.20 -12.35 4.81
CA LYS A 43 0.04 -13.21 6.01
C LYS A 43 -0.92 -12.64 7.05
N THR A 44 -1.03 -11.31 7.10
CA THR A 44 -1.90 -10.60 8.05
C THR A 44 -3.32 -10.39 7.52
N ALA A 45 -3.56 -10.65 6.24
CA ALA A 45 -4.88 -10.60 5.64
C ALA A 45 -5.75 -11.73 6.23
N LYS A 46 -6.49 -11.41 7.30
CA LYS A 46 -7.54 -12.29 7.80
C LYS A 46 -8.59 -12.40 6.69
N GLY A 47 -8.89 -13.63 6.27
CA GLY A 47 -9.87 -13.89 5.22
C GLY A 47 -11.19 -13.15 5.50
N LYS A 48 -11.87 -12.71 4.44
CA LYS A 48 -13.21 -12.10 4.55
C LYS A 48 -14.07 -13.07 5.35
N LYS A 49 -14.49 -12.69 6.55
CA LYS A 49 -15.65 -13.34 7.17
C LYS A 49 -16.80 -13.09 6.21
N LYS A 50 -17.33 -14.18 5.68
CA LYS A 50 -18.44 -14.19 4.74
C LYS A 50 -19.66 -13.54 5.38
#